data_AF-A0A6N8EDF2-F1
#
_entry.id   AF-A0A6N8EDF2-F1
#
_cell.length_a   1.000
_cell.length_b   1.000
_cell.length_c   1.000
_cell.angle_alpha   90.00
_cell.angle_beta   90.00
_cell.angle_gamma   90.00
#
_symmetry.space_group_name_H-M   'P 1'
#
loop_
_entity.id
_entity.type
_entity.pdbx_description
1 polymer ?
#
loop_
_entity_poly.entity_id
_entity_poly.type
_entity_poly.pdbx_seq_one_letter_code
_entity_poly.pdbx_strand_id
1 'polypeptide(L)'
;MRLNIQSITAGPLALAWLLMATPLEAANPNAPLSVERQSSSRFDVGFVQAKPNAAESSLTVRGTVRPRIPARGAIPGQVHITVLDADGYALAETDASLMRRNRQAQSAHFHAQLAVDPPAGSRVRVEHRLTRP
;
A
#
# COMPACT_ATOMS: atom_id res chain seq x y z
N MET A 1 -57.31 -49.88 15.73
CA MET A 1 -56.96 -48.50 16.12
C MET A 1 -56.06 -47.93 15.03
N ARG A 2 -56.56 -46.94 14.29
CA ARG A 2 -55.95 -45.98 13.34
C ARG A 2 -54.77 -46.37 12.42
N LEU A 3 -55.01 -46.11 11.12
CA LEU A 3 -54.10 -46.02 9.97
C LEU A 3 -52.83 -45.19 10.22
N ASN A 4 -51.71 -45.51 9.54
CA ASN A 4 -51.20 -44.56 8.55
C ASN A 4 -50.22 -45.17 7.51
N ILE A 5 -50.60 -44.96 6.25
CA ILE A 5 -49.84 -45.14 5.00
C ILE A 5 -49.08 -43.81 4.75
N GLN A 6 -47.90 -43.86 4.11
CA GLN A 6 -47.42 -42.95 3.02
C GLN A 6 -45.86 -42.94 2.96
N SER A 7 -45.24 -43.50 1.92
CA SER A 7 -44.72 -42.82 0.68
C SER A 7 -43.36 -42.15 0.92
N ILE A 8 -42.19 -42.72 0.57
CA ILE A 8 -41.48 -42.77 -0.73
C ILE A 8 -41.23 -41.40 -1.42
N THR A 9 -39.93 -41.11 -1.60
CA THR A 9 -39.22 -40.23 -2.57
C THR A 9 -39.48 -38.73 -2.62
N ALA A 10 -38.41 -37.93 -2.43
CA ALA A 10 -37.70 -37.20 -3.50
C ALA A 10 -37.00 -35.95 -2.94
N GLY A 11 -35.67 -35.90 -3.02
CA GLY A 11 -34.94 -34.63 -3.12
C GLY A 11 -35.18 -33.98 -4.50
N PRO A 12 -34.75 -32.73 -4.75
CA PRO A 12 -33.34 -32.39 -4.63
C PRO A 12 -33.02 -30.98 -4.09
N LEU A 13 -31.74 -30.83 -3.79
CA LEU A 13 -30.93 -29.62 -3.56
C LEU A 13 -31.30 -28.45 -4.49
N ALA A 14 -31.56 -27.28 -3.90
CA ALA A 14 -31.46 -25.99 -4.58
C ALA A 14 -30.31 -25.19 -3.96
N LEU A 15 -29.11 -25.39 -4.52
CA LEU A 15 -27.89 -24.65 -4.21
C LEU A 15 -27.92 -23.36 -5.05
N ALA A 16 -28.42 -22.27 -4.48
CA ALA A 16 -28.43 -20.97 -5.15
C ALA A 16 -27.01 -20.37 -5.16
N TRP A 17 -26.33 -20.49 -6.29
CA TRP A 17 -25.07 -19.79 -6.57
C TRP A 17 -25.37 -18.32 -6.88
N LEU A 18 -25.23 -17.45 -5.86
CA LEU A 18 -25.27 -16.01 -6.04
C LEU A 18 -23.88 -15.54 -6.49
N LEU A 19 -23.66 -15.52 -7.81
CA LEU A 19 -22.51 -14.87 -8.44
C LEU A 19 -22.63 -13.35 -8.21
N MET A 20 -21.98 -12.86 -7.15
CA MET A 20 -21.69 -11.44 -7.00
C MET A 20 -20.65 -11.06 -8.06
N ALA A 21 -21.13 -10.64 -9.22
CA ALA A 21 -20.32 -9.95 -10.20
C ALA A 21 -19.83 -8.63 -9.58
N THR A 22 -18.61 -8.62 -9.07
CA THR A 22 -17.90 -7.38 -8.75
C THR A 22 -17.73 -6.59 -10.03
N PRO A 23 -18.25 -5.35 -10.13
CA PRO A 23 -17.96 -4.52 -11.30
C PRO A 23 -16.45 -4.33 -11.37
N LEU A 24 -15.88 -4.66 -12.53
CA LEU A 24 -14.51 -4.33 -12.88
C LEU A 24 -14.47 -2.80 -13.00
N GLU A 25 -14.09 -2.13 -11.92
CA GLU A 25 -13.88 -0.69 -11.86
C GLU A 25 -12.90 -0.33 -12.99
N ALA A 26 -13.40 0.30 -14.05
CA ALA A 26 -12.59 0.71 -15.17
C ALA A 26 -11.50 1.65 -14.65
N ALA A 27 -10.23 1.29 -14.88
CA ALA A 27 -9.08 2.09 -14.46
C ALA A 27 -9.22 3.52 -15.00
N ASN A 28 -9.61 4.45 -14.13
CA ASN A 28 -9.75 5.85 -14.48
C ASN A 28 -8.35 6.38 -14.81
N PRO A 29 -8.08 6.86 -16.05
CA PRO A 29 -6.74 7.33 -16.45
C PRO A 29 -6.26 8.54 -15.64
N ASN A 30 -7.16 9.21 -14.92
CA ASN A 30 -6.88 10.32 -14.00
C ASN A 30 -6.98 9.90 -12.52
N ALA A 31 -7.02 8.60 -12.21
CA ALA A 31 -7.01 8.13 -10.83
C ALA A 31 -5.75 8.66 -10.12
N PRO A 32 -5.90 9.38 -8.99
CA PRO A 32 -4.76 9.87 -8.26
C PRO A 32 -3.91 8.69 -7.78
N LEU A 33 -2.60 8.78 -7.96
CA LEU A 33 -1.63 7.80 -7.51
C LEU A 33 -1.85 7.49 -6.02
N SER A 34 -2.22 6.25 -5.70
CA SER A 34 -2.52 5.86 -4.32
C SER A 34 -1.24 5.65 -3.53
N VAL A 35 -1.25 5.94 -2.24
CA VAL A 35 -0.07 5.80 -1.37
C VAL A 35 -0.36 4.84 -0.22
N GLU A 36 0.34 3.71 -0.24
CA GLU A 36 0.33 2.70 0.81
C GLU A 36 1.51 2.94 1.75
N ARG A 37 1.24 2.99 3.07
CA ARG A 37 2.25 3.26 4.09
C ARG A 37 2.36 2.07 5.03
N GLN A 38 3.54 1.46 5.07
CA GLN A 38 3.84 0.33 5.92
C GLN A 38 4.81 0.76 7.03
N SER A 39 4.21 1.06 8.19
CA SER A 39 4.94 1.43 9.41
C SER A 39 5.60 0.20 10.05
N SER A 40 6.70 0.44 10.75
CA SER A 40 7.38 -0.58 11.55
C SER A 40 6.87 -0.56 13.00
N SER A 41 7.26 -1.55 13.81
CA SER A 41 6.77 -1.71 15.19
C SER A 41 6.97 -0.46 16.07
N ARG A 42 8.07 0.28 15.90
CA ARG A 42 8.45 1.44 16.73
C ARG A 42 8.34 2.79 16.00
N PHE A 43 8.14 2.79 14.69
CA PHE A 43 8.18 3.98 13.87
C PHE A 43 7.04 4.00 12.85
N ASP A 44 6.37 5.15 12.76
CA ASP A 44 5.32 5.40 11.81
C ASP A 44 5.82 6.16 10.59
N VAL A 45 5.41 5.70 9.41
CA VAL A 45 5.49 6.49 8.18
C VAL A 45 4.35 7.50 8.22
N GLY A 46 4.70 8.79 8.34
CA GLY A 46 3.77 9.89 8.53
C GLY A 46 3.17 10.39 7.21
N PHE A 47 3.47 11.65 6.90
CA PHE A 47 3.09 12.25 5.63
C PHE A 47 3.95 11.67 4.50
N VAL A 48 3.31 11.32 3.39
CA VAL A 48 3.96 10.89 2.15
C VAL A 48 3.28 11.60 0.99
N GLN A 49 4.10 12.15 0.10
CA GLN A 49 3.68 12.79 -1.14
C GLN A 49 4.44 12.15 -2.29
N ALA A 50 3.69 11.68 -3.27
CA ALA A 50 4.21 11.19 -4.54
C ALA A 50 3.79 12.17 -5.63
N LYS A 51 4.77 12.78 -6.31
CA LYS A 51 4.56 13.76 -7.36
C LYS A 51 5.14 13.22 -8.67
N PRO A 52 4.29 12.79 -9.61
CA PRO A 52 4.75 12.44 -10.95
C PRO A 52 5.20 13.70 -11.70
N ASN A 53 6.24 13.56 -12.49
CA ASN A 53 6.76 14.56 -13.42
C ASN A 53 6.74 13.96 -14.82
N ALA A 54 5.66 14.23 -15.56
CA ALA A 54 5.46 13.71 -16.91
C ALA A 54 6.52 14.20 -17.91
N ALA A 55 7.11 15.38 -17.70
CA ALA A 55 8.13 15.92 -18.60
C ALA A 55 9.46 15.17 -18.52
N GLU A 56 9.77 14.58 -17.36
CA GLU A 56 11.02 13.86 -17.11
C GLU A 56 10.81 12.36 -16.93
N SER A 57 9.58 11.86 -17.17
CA SER A 57 9.17 10.48 -16.89
C SER A 57 9.67 9.98 -15.53
N SER A 58 9.51 10.84 -14.51
CA SER A 58 10.03 10.55 -13.17
C SER A 58 8.98 10.75 -12.08
N LEU A 59 9.11 9.99 -11.00
CA LEU A 59 8.27 10.07 -9.82
C LEU A 59 9.11 10.53 -8.63
N THR A 60 8.78 11.69 -8.08
CA THR A 60 9.39 12.16 -6.83
C THR A 60 8.55 11.73 -5.65
N VAL A 61 9.16 11.00 -4.71
CA VAL A 61 8.51 10.56 -3.46
C VAL A 61 9.20 11.21 -2.28
N ARG A 62 8.41 11.88 -1.43
CA ARG A 62 8.88 12.57 -0.23
C ARG A 62 8.01 12.20 0.93
N GLY A 63 8.58 12.11 2.12
CA GLY A 63 7.77 11.91 3.29
C GLY A 63 8.54 12.03 4.59
N THR A 64 7.87 11.59 5.66
CA THR A 64 8.41 11.63 7.02
C THR A 64 8.24 10.30 7.71
N VAL A 65 9.21 9.97 8.55
CA VAL A 65 9.13 8.87 9.53
C VAL A 65 9.30 9.46 10.92
N ARG A 66 8.51 8.99 11.88
CA ARG A 66 8.58 9.44 13.28
C ARG A 66 8.48 8.25 14.23
N PRO A 67 9.08 8.29 15.42
CA PRO A 67 8.87 7.26 16.42
C PRO A 67 7.43 7.33 16.96
N ARG A 68 6.86 6.17 17.27
CA ARG A 68 5.52 6.06 17.86
C ARG A 68 5.45 6.69 19.25
N ILE A 69 6.47 6.41 20.05
CA ILE A 69 6.66 7.04 21.36
C ILE A 69 7.63 8.20 21.13
N PRO A 70 7.25 9.45 21.44
CA PRO A 70 8.13 10.60 21.27
C PRO A 70 9.46 10.38 22.00
N ALA A 71 10.52 10.23 21.24
CA ALA A 71 11.86 9.98 21.73
C ALA A 71 12.86 10.83 20.94
N ARG A 72 13.96 11.20 21.62
CA ARG A 72 15.11 11.82 20.97
C ARG A 72 16.03 10.71 20.47
N GLY A 73 16.64 10.92 19.31
CA GLY A 73 17.61 9.98 18.76
C GLY A 73 17.59 9.93 17.24
N ALA A 74 18.54 9.18 16.68
CA ALA A 74 18.46 8.79 15.27
C ALA A 74 17.26 7.86 15.06
N ILE A 75 16.64 7.95 13.89
CA ILE A 75 15.69 6.94 13.43
C ILE A 75 16.52 5.95 12.60
N PRO A 76 16.79 4.73 13.11
CA PRO A 76 17.58 3.75 12.39
C PRO A 76 16.78 3.20 11.21
N GLY A 77 17.47 2.75 10.17
CA GLY A 77 16.84 2.18 9.00
C GLY A 77 16.85 3.08 7.77
N GLN A 78 16.06 2.64 6.81
CA GLN A 78 15.79 3.32 5.55
C GLN A 78 14.32 3.10 5.18
N VAL A 79 13.87 3.85 4.18
CA VAL A 79 12.55 3.67 3.61
C VAL A 79 12.69 2.98 2.26
N HIS A 80 12.07 1.81 2.13
CA HIS A 80 11.95 1.13 0.86
C HIS A 80 10.69 1.62 0.15
N ILE A 81 10.86 2.05 -1.10
CA ILE A 81 9.81 2.65 -1.91
C ILE A 81 9.62 1.75 -3.12
N THR A 82 8.41 1.24 -3.28
CA THR A 82 8.02 0.40 -4.42
C THR A 82 6.87 1.07 -5.15
N VAL A 83 7.00 1.24 -6.46
CA VAL A 83 5.91 1.66 -7.33
C VAL A 83 5.31 0.40 -7.93
N LEU A 84 4.05 0.15 -7.62
CA LEU A 84 3.30 -1.00 -8.13
C LEU A 84 2.30 -0.53 -9.17
N ASP A 85 2.07 -1.33 -10.20
CA ASP A 85 0.96 -1.15 -11.12
C ASP A 85 -0.39 -1.53 -10.47
N ALA A 86 -1.46 -1.46 -11.28
CA ALA A 86 -2.81 -1.82 -10.87
C ALA A 86 -2.93 -3.30 -10.46
N ASP A 87 -2.17 -4.19 -11.10
CA ASP A 87 -2.15 -5.62 -10.83
C ASP A 87 -1.28 -5.99 -9.61
N GLY A 88 -0.44 -5.05 -9.16
CA GLY A 88 0.48 -5.24 -8.03
C GLY A 88 1.88 -5.70 -8.39
N TYR A 89 2.27 -5.63 -9.66
CA TYR A 89 3.66 -5.85 -10.06
C TYR A 89 4.50 -4.60 -9.81
N ALA A 90 5.74 -4.81 -9.36
CA ALA A 90 6.68 -3.72 -9.13
C ALA A 90 7.21 -3.18 -10.47
N LEU A 91 6.94 -1.90 -10.73
CA LEU A 91 7.45 -1.15 -11.87
C LEU A 91 8.83 -0.57 -11.58
N ALA A 92 9.03 -0.11 -10.34
CA ALA A 92 10.30 0.46 -9.89
C ALA A 92 10.44 0.34 -8.38
N GLU A 93 11.67 0.19 -7.91
CA GLU A 93 12.02 0.11 -6.50
C GLU A 93 13.22 0.99 -6.20
N THR A 94 13.24 1.61 -5.02
CA THR A 94 14.42 2.31 -4.52
C THR A 94 14.41 2.34 -3.01
N ASP A 95 15.60 2.44 -2.42
CA ASP A 95 15.75 2.74 -1.01
C ASP A 95 16.08 4.22 -0.81
N ALA A 96 15.53 4.82 0.25
CA ALA A 96 15.75 6.20 0.62
C ALA A 96 16.28 6.31 2.05
N SER A 97 17.41 7.00 2.20
CA SER A 97 17.99 7.28 3.51
C SER A 97 17.12 8.27 4.31
N LEU A 98 17.09 8.06 5.62
CA LEU A 98 16.40 8.93 6.56
C LEU A 98 17.30 10.09 7.00
N MET A 99 16.83 11.32 6.78
CA MET A 99 17.56 12.54 7.07
C MET A 99 16.82 13.39 8.10
N ARG A 100 17.46 13.65 9.24
CA ARG A 100 16.92 14.57 10.26
C ARG A 100 17.36 15.99 9.95
N ARG A 101 16.47 16.96 10.16
CA ARG A 101 16.82 18.39 10.02
C ARG A 101 17.88 18.82 11.03
N ASN A 102 17.78 18.35 12.27
CA ASN A 102 18.74 18.62 13.35
C ASN A 102 18.65 17.55 14.46
N ARG A 103 19.53 17.64 15.47
CA ARG A 103 19.57 16.69 16.60
C ARG A 103 18.34 16.74 17.51
N GLN A 104 17.54 17.80 17.44
CA GLN A 104 16.31 17.98 18.24
C GLN A 104 15.05 17.50 17.51
N ALA A 105 15.12 17.24 16.19
CA ALA A 105 13.97 16.85 15.38
C ALA A 105 13.40 15.50 15.81
N GLN A 106 12.09 15.43 16.03
CA GLN A 106 11.38 14.20 16.40
C GLN A 106 10.96 13.36 15.18
N SER A 107 11.31 13.81 13.97
CA SER A 107 11.05 13.11 12.72
C SER A 107 12.29 13.14 11.82
N ALA A 108 12.35 12.18 10.91
CA ALA A 108 13.28 12.15 9.80
C ALA A 108 12.51 12.26 8.49
N HIS A 109 13.07 12.99 7.54
CA HIS A 109 12.57 13.11 6.18
C HIS A 109 13.22 12.06 5.30
N PHE A 110 12.53 11.65 4.26
CA PHE A 110 13.14 10.91 3.16
C PHE A 110 12.74 11.55 1.83
N HIS A 111 13.61 11.35 0.84
CA HIS A 111 13.45 11.84 -0.51
C HIS A 111 13.99 10.79 -1.47
N ALA A 112 13.21 10.44 -2.49
CA ALA A 112 13.67 9.63 -3.60
C ALA A 112 13.06 10.13 -4.91
N GLN A 113 13.78 9.90 -6.00
CA GLN A 113 13.31 10.10 -7.35
C GLN A 113 13.46 8.77 -8.08
N LEU A 114 12.38 8.30 -8.69
CA LEU A 114 12.35 7.08 -9.49
C LEU A 114 12.16 7.47 -10.94
N ALA A 115 12.95 6.90 -11.86
CA ALA A 115 12.79 7.09 -13.30
C ALA A 115 11.68 6.17 -13.82
N VAL A 116 10.44 6.46 -13.43
CA VAL A 116 9.24 5.71 -13.82
C VAL A 116 8.10 6.69 -14.08
N ASP A 117 7.34 6.40 -15.13
CA ASP A 117 6.06 7.05 -15.41
C ASP A 117 4.93 6.10 -14.98
N PRO A 118 4.34 6.28 -13.78
CA PRO A 118 3.39 5.33 -13.26
C PRO A 118 2.06 5.38 -14.06
N PRO A 119 1.59 4.26 -14.64
CA PRO A 119 0.30 4.22 -15.32
C PRO A 119 -0.85 4.48 -14.35
N ALA A 120 -2.02 4.79 -14.90
CA ALA A 120 -3.22 4.98 -14.09
C ALA A 120 -3.55 3.76 -13.23
N GLY A 121 -4.02 4.01 -12.01
CA GLY A 121 -4.27 2.93 -11.03
C GLY A 121 -3.02 2.41 -10.32
N SER A 122 -1.84 2.97 -10.62
CA SER A 122 -0.62 2.65 -9.86
C SER A 122 -0.73 3.07 -8.40
N ARG A 123 0.12 2.45 -7.58
CA ARG A 123 0.24 2.74 -6.15
C ARG A 123 1.71 2.81 -5.74
N VAL A 124 2.01 3.72 -4.82
CA VAL A 124 3.35 3.82 -4.21
C VAL A 124 3.27 3.21 -2.82
N ARG A 125 3.98 2.11 -2.61
CA ARG A 125 4.20 1.52 -1.29
C ARG A 125 5.46 2.10 -0.68
N VAL A 126 5.33 2.55 0.56
CA VAL A 126 6.42 3.13 1.35
C VAL A 126 6.54 2.34 2.65
N GLU A 127 7.63 1.58 2.77
CA GLU A 127 7.89 0.69 3.90
C GLU A 127 9.10 1.18 4.70
N HIS A 128 8.94 1.33 6.01
CA HIS A 128 10.09 1.57 6.89
C HIS A 128 10.79 0.27 7.26
N ARG A 129 12.05 0.11 6.85
CA ARG A 129 12.89 -1.07 7.15
C ARG A 129 13.99 -0.71 8.14
N LEU A 130 14.02 -1.42 9.26
CA LEU A 130 15.10 -1.30 10.24
C LEU A 130 16.37 -1.95 9.68
N THR A 131 17.50 -1.22 9.69
CA THR A 131 18.81 -1.84 9.52
C THR A 131 19.03 -2.74 10.73
N ARG A 132 19.10 -4.05 10.54
CA ARG A 132 19.47 -4.95 11.64
C ARG A 132 20.88 -4.56 12.12
N PRO A 133 21.13 -4.50 13.44
CA PRO A 133 22.48 -4.41 13.98
C PRO A 133 23.29 -5.67 13.66
#